data_AF-A0A943WR08-F1
#
_entry.id   AF-A0A943WR08-F1
#
_cell.length_a   1.000
_cell.length_b   1.000
_cell.length_c   1.000
_cell.angle_alpha   90.00
_cell.angle_beta   90.00
_cell.angle_gamma   90.00
#
_symmetry.space_group_name_H-M   'P 1'
#
loop_
_entity.id
_entity.type
_entity.pdbx_description
1 polymer ?
#
loop_
_entity_poly.entity_id
_entity_poly.type
_entity_poly.pdbx_seq_one_letter_code
_entity_poly.pdbx_strand_id
1 'polypeptide(L)' 'CGSGHCHIVPYWAERLGKQELTARQASPRGGTLYCRLEGDRVLMAGRAALFSVAELMLEGGEP' A
#
# COMPACT_ATOMS: atom_id res chain seq x y z
N CYS A 1 -3.82 0.95 -5.93
CA CYS A 1 -3.20 1.86 -4.95
C CYS A 1 -3.52 1.39 -3.53
N GLY A 2 -2.73 1.80 -2.52
CA GLY A 2 -2.96 1.41 -1.12
C GLY A 2 -4.34 1.80 -0.60
N SER A 3 -4.74 3.07 -0.74
CA SER A 3 -6.07 3.54 -0.31
C SER A 3 -7.25 2.81 -0.96
N GLY A 4 -7.11 2.38 -2.22
CA GLY A 4 -8.11 1.56 -2.89
C GLY A 4 -8.34 0.21 -2.18
N HIS A 5 -7.28 -0.36 -1.58
CA HIS A 5 -7.39 -1.61 -0.83
C HIS A 5 -8.19 -1.47 0.46
N CYS A 6 -8.34 -0.26 1.02
CA CYS A 6 -9.23 -0.03 2.17
C CYS A 6 -10.70 -0.33 1.84
N HIS A 7 -11.10 -0.25 0.57
CA HIS A 7 -12.46 -0.58 0.14
C HIS A 7 -12.62 -2.05 -0.26
N ILE A 8 -11.64 -2.61 -0.97
CA ILE A 8 -11.76 -3.97 -1.53
C ILE A 8 -11.34 -5.08 -0.56
N VAL A 9 -10.52 -4.79 0.45
CA VAL A 9 -10.13 -5.78 1.46
C VAL A 9 -11.34 -6.26 2.27
N PRO A 10 -12.20 -5.39 2.84
CA PRO A 10 -13.41 -5.84 3.54
C PRO A 10 -14.32 -6.72 2.67
N TYR A 11 -14.55 -6.28 1.42
CA TYR A 11 -15.37 -7.02 0.46
C TYR A 11 -14.83 -8.44 0.20
N TRP A 12 -13.52 -8.58 -0.05
CA TRP A 12 -12.93 -9.89 -0.32
C TRP A 12 -12.77 -10.72 0.95
N ALA A 13 -12.58 -10.09 2.11
CA ALA A 13 -12.51 -10.79 3.40
C ALA A 13 -13.82 -11.52 3.69
N GLU A 14 -14.95 -10.83 3.49
CA GLU A 14 -16.29 -11.41 3.61
C GLU A 14 -16.51 -12.53 2.58
N ARG A 15 -16.25 -12.25 1.30
CA ARG A 15 -16.45 -13.20 0.19
C ARG A 15 -15.63 -14.48 0.34
N LEU A 16 -14.41 -14.39 0.87
CA LEU A 16 -13.48 -15.51 0.97
C LEU A 16 -13.49 -16.16 2.37
N GLY A 17 -14.18 -15.57 3.35
CA GLY A 17 -14.14 -16.00 4.74
C GLY A 17 -12.74 -15.91 5.37
N LYS A 18 -11.95 -14.91 4.96
CA LYS A 18 -10.54 -14.75 5.38
C LYS A 18 -10.28 -13.34 5.89
N GLN A 19 -9.66 -13.24 7.07
CA GLN A 19 -9.24 -11.95 7.60
C GLN A 19 -7.87 -11.52 7.06
N GLU A 20 -7.03 -12.47 6.64
CA GLU A 20 -5.72 -12.21 6.04
C GLU A 20 -5.77 -12.47 4.53
N LEU A 21 -5.32 -11.47 3.76
CA LEU A 21 -5.40 -11.44 2.31
C LEU A 21 -4.04 -11.02 1.74
N THR A 22 -3.55 -11.78 0.76
CA THR A 22 -2.42 -11.36 -0.07
C THR A 22 -2.95 -10.88 -1.40
N ALA A 23 -2.74 -9.61 -1.72
CA ALA A 23 -3.20 -8.98 -2.94
C ALA A 23 -2.06 -8.70 -3.92
N ARG A 24 -2.32 -8.86 -5.22
CA ARG A 24 -1.42 -8.46 -6.30
C ARG A 24 -1.99 -7.22 -6.99
N GLN A 25 -1.25 -6.12 -7.00
CA GLN A 25 -1.64 -4.93 -7.74
C GLN A 25 -1.43 -5.16 -9.25
N ALA A 26 -2.52 -5.29 -10.00
CA ALA A 26 -2.55 -5.62 -11.43
C ALA A 26 -2.18 -4.44 -12.36
N SER A 27 -1.08 -3.76 -12.05
CA SER A 27 -0.46 -2.76 -12.94
C SER A 27 0.80 -3.35 -13.59
N PRO A 28 1.32 -2.79 -14.70
CA PRO A 28 2.59 -3.23 -15.28
C PRO A 28 3.76 -3.23 -14.28
N ARG A 29 3.78 -2.26 -13.34
CA ARG A 29 4.78 -2.19 -12.26
C ARG A 29 4.59 -3.24 -11.16
N GLY A 30 3.42 -3.88 -11.09
CA GLY A 30 3.09 -4.86 -10.07
C GLY A 30 3.01 -4.30 -8.65
N GLY A 31 3.28 -5.17 -7.68
CA GLY A 31 3.26 -4.89 -6.24
C GLY A 31 2.46 -5.95 -5.50
N THR A 32 3.07 -6.56 -4.47
CA THR A 32 2.37 -7.47 -3.54
C THR A 32 2.06 -6.71 -2.27
N LEU A 33 0.81 -6.80 -1.82
CA LEU A 33 0.32 -6.23 -0.57
C LEU A 33 -0.14 -7.35 0.35
N TYR A 34 0.20 -7.23 1.62
CA TYR A 34 -0.26 -8.10 2.69
C TYR A 34 -1.26 -7.31 3.52
N CYS A 35 -2.50 -7.78 3.57
CA CYS A 35 -3.61 -7.07 4.21
C CYS A 35 -4.22 -7.92 5.31
N ARG A 36 -4.62 -7.28 6.41
CA ARG A 36 -5.41 -7.89 7.47
C ARG A 36 -6.59 -6.99 7.82
N LEU A 37 -7.80 -7.53 7.82
CA LEU A 37 -9.00 -6.85 8.31
C LEU A 37 -9.10 -7.06 9.82
N GLU A 38 -9.07 -5.97 10.59
CA GLU A 38 -9.26 -5.97 12.04
C GLU A 38 -10.43 -5.04 12.39
N GLY A 39 -11.62 -5.62 12.58
CA GLY A 39 -12.83 -4.86 12.84
C GLY A 39 -13.13 -3.87 11.69
N ASP A 40 -13.02 -2.58 11.99
CA ASP A 40 -13.25 -1.47 11.05
C ASP A 40 -11.97 -0.97 10.35
N ARG A 41 -10.81 -1.62 10.59
CA ARG A 41 -9.51 -1.21 10.03
C ARG A 41 -8.92 -2.24 9.10
N VAL A 42 -8.23 -1.74 8.08
CA VAL A 42 -7.37 -2.52 7.19
C VAL A 42 -5.92 -2.21 7.53
N LEU A 43 -5.22 -3.18 8.10
CA LEU A 43 -3.76 -3.16 8.20
C LEU A 43 -3.16 -3.59 6.87
N MET A 44 -2.09 -2.92 6.45
CA MET A 44 -1.48 -3.16 5.16
C MET A 44 0.04 -3.04 5.22
N ALA A 45 0.71 -3.99 4.59
CA ALA A 45 2.15 -4.00 4.46
C ALA A 45 2.56 -4.30 3.02
N GLY A 46 3.77 -3.87 2.65
CA GLY A 46 4.38 -4.09 1.36
C GLY A 46 5.89 -3.85 1.44
N ARG A 47 6.60 -4.12 0.34
CA ARG A 47 8.03 -3.81 0.25
C ARG A 47 8.22 -2.40 -0.29
N ALA A 48 9.16 -1.67 0.31
CA ALA A 48 9.67 -0.41 -0.21
C ALA A 48 11.13 -0.59 -0.64
N ALA A 49 11.57 0.17 -1.63
CA ALA A 49 12.96 0.23 -2.09
C ALA A 49 13.38 1.68 -2.21
N LEU A 50 14.56 2.01 -1.69
CA LEU A 50 15.16 3.33 -1.86
C LEU A 50 15.54 3.51 -3.33
N PHE A 51 15.01 4.56 -3.96
CA PHE A 51 15.32 4.89 -5.35
C PHE A 51 16.40 5.97 -5.47
N SER A 52 16.30 7.02 -4.65
CA SER A 52 17.22 8.16 -4.68
C SER A 52 17.28 8.86 -3.32
N VAL A 53 18.38 9.55 -3.08
CA VAL A 53 18.60 10.48 -1.97
C VAL A 53 19.06 11.80 -2.60
N ALA A 54 18.47 12.93 -2.19
CA ALA A 54 18.77 14.23 -2.75
C ALA A 54 18.58 15.35 -1.72
N GLU A 55 19.32 16.46 -1.93
CA GLU A 55 19.10 17.74 -1.26
C GLU A 55 18.25 18.62 -2.18
N LEU A 56 17.16 19.18 -1.63
CA LEU A 56 16.26 20.07 -2.37
C LEU A 56 16.69 21.52 -2.11
N MET A 57 17.30 22.15 -3.11
CA MET A 57 17.69 23.56 -3.06
C MET A 57 16.52 24.44 -3.53
N LEU A 58 16.15 25.44 -2.73
CA LEU A 58 15.17 26.45 -3.13
C LEU A 58 15.89 27.60 -3.84
N GLU A 59 15.30 28.15 -4.90
CA GLU A 59 15.84 29.36 -5.53
C GLU A 59 15.89 30.51 -4.52
N GLY A 60 17.08 31.08 -4.32
CA GLY A 60 17.32 32.21 -3.41
C GLY A 60 17.69 31.84 -1.97
N GLY A 61 17.79 30.55 -1.62
CA GLY A 61 18.43 30.13 -0.37
C GLY A 61 19.94 30.12 -0.52
N GLU A 62 20.66 31.03 0.17
CA GLU A 62 22.09 30.82 0.40
C GLU A 62 22.29 29.53 1.22
N PRO A 63 23.40 28.80 1.01
CA PRO A 63 23.67 27.53 1.70
C PRO A 63 23.66 27.64 3.22
#